data_AF-A0A7C7BLQ4-F1
#
_entry.id   AF-A0A7C7BLQ4-F1
#
_cell.length_a   1.000
_cell.length_b   1.000
_cell.length_c   1.000
_cell.angle_alpha   90.00
_cell.angle_beta   90.00
_cell.angle_gamma   90.00
#
_symmetry.space_group_name_H-M   'P 1'
#
loop_
_entity.id
_entity.type
_entity.pdbx_description
1 polymer ?
#
loop_
_entity_poly.entity_id
_entity_poly.type
_entity_poly.pdbx_seq_one_letter_code
_entity_poly.pdbx_strand_id
1 'polypeptide(L)'
;MSTKIMLKNVRLSFPSLFKKAVFDGKEGKFEATVLIDKESQPEVVEKVEAAMQEFLINKFGSEAKIPKSLKRTCFQDGDTKDYDGYENQMALKAGNNSRPTVIDRNKSPITEDDNVIYAGCYVNAIVDFWYSDHAKGGKQLLANLLGVQFVKDGESFSASGGDCTDEFDEVEVDDEEF
;
A
#
# COMPACT_ATOMS: atom_id res chain seq x y z
N MET A 1 -14.84 16.41 6.29
CA MET A 1 -14.27 15.63 7.41
C MET A 1 -13.28 14.65 6.81
N SER A 2 -12.02 14.69 7.24
CA SER A 2 -10.98 13.76 6.77
C SER A 2 -10.98 12.56 7.72
N THR A 3 -11.13 11.34 7.19
CA THR A 3 -11.27 10.09 7.98
C THR A 3 -9.91 9.40 8.02
N LYS A 4 -8.89 10.17 8.41
CA LYS A 4 -7.51 9.68 8.49
C LYS A 4 -7.41 8.67 9.61
N ILE A 5 -6.93 7.48 9.27
CA ILE A 5 -6.61 6.45 10.25
C ILE A 5 -5.14 6.07 10.17
N MET A 6 -4.55 5.81 11.34
CA MET A 6 -3.23 5.20 11.46
C MET A 6 -3.41 3.71 11.74
N LEU A 7 -2.84 2.90 10.86
CA LEU A 7 -2.69 1.46 10.99
C LEU A 7 -1.30 1.19 11.55
N LYS A 8 -1.20 0.36 12.59
CA LYS A 8 0.05 0.10 13.29
C LYS A 8 0.53 -1.30 13.01
N ASN A 9 1.84 -1.46 12.80
CA ASN A 9 2.50 -2.76 12.65
C ASN A 9 1.84 -3.67 11.59
N VAL A 10 1.50 -3.09 10.44
CA VAL A 10 0.93 -3.80 9.28
C VAL A 10 2.03 -4.20 8.30
N ARG A 11 1.85 -5.31 7.58
CA ARG A 11 2.87 -5.83 6.66
C ARG A 11 2.73 -5.16 5.29
N LEU A 12 3.83 -4.69 4.73
CA LEU A 12 3.84 -3.91 3.49
C LEU A 12 3.94 -4.82 2.26
N SER A 13 3.17 -4.54 1.22
CA SER A 13 3.17 -5.27 -0.05
C SER A 13 3.12 -4.28 -1.23
N PHE A 14 3.78 -4.66 -2.34
CA PHE A 14 3.91 -3.85 -3.56
C PHE A 14 4.22 -2.35 -3.32
N PRO A 15 5.28 -2.00 -2.57
CA PRO A 15 5.57 -0.62 -2.23
C PRO A 15 6.10 0.17 -3.44
N SER A 16 5.29 1.11 -3.93
CA SER A 16 5.68 2.16 -4.88
C SER A 16 5.63 3.52 -4.19
N LEU A 17 6.53 3.73 -3.24
CA LEU A 17 6.50 4.91 -2.34
C LEU A 17 7.39 6.06 -2.83
N PHE A 18 8.48 5.74 -3.52
CA PHE A 18 9.49 6.71 -3.96
C PHE A 18 9.31 7.10 -5.43
N LYS A 19 8.81 6.15 -6.23
CA LYS A 19 8.40 6.31 -7.62
C LYS A 19 6.95 5.82 -7.75
N LYS A 20 6.21 6.41 -8.70
CA LYS A 20 4.85 5.93 -8.98
C LYS A 20 4.92 4.55 -9.61
N ALA A 21 3.94 3.71 -9.29
CA ALA A 21 3.78 2.42 -9.94
C ALA A 21 3.59 2.62 -11.45
N VAL A 22 4.22 1.78 -12.27
CA VAL A 22 4.00 1.75 -13.71
C VAL A 22 3.33 0.42 -14.05
N PHE A 23 2.21 0.50 -14.74
CA PHE A 23 1.47 -0.69 -15.19
C PHE A 23 1.20 -0.57 -16.69
N ASP A 24 1.66 -1.56 -17.47
CA ASP A 24 1.51 -1.56 -18.93
C ASP A 24 2.04 -0.27 -19.59
N GLY A 25 3.21 0.20 -19.13
CA GLY A 25 3.84 1.45 -19.60
C GLY A 25 3.12 2.74 -19.18
N LYS A 26 2.05 2.67 -18.39
CA LYS A 26 1.31 3.84 -17.89
C LYS A 26 1.71 4.14 -16.46
N GLU A 27 2.16 5.38 -16.23
CA GLU A 27 2.42 5.88 -14.90
C GLU A 27 1.12 5.99 -14.10
N GLY A 28 1.10 5.29 -12.97
CA GLY A 28 -0.01 5.26 -12.03
C GLY A 28 0.20 6.25 -10.89
N LYS A 29 0.17 5.73 -9.67
CA LYS A 29 0.21 6.50 -8.43
C LYS A 29 1.35 6.01 -7.54
N PHE A 30 1.68 6.81 -6.53
CA PHE A 30 2.39 6.28 -5.39
C PHE A 30 1.41 5.40 -4.63
N GLU A 31 1.70 4.12 -4.52
CA GLU A 31 0.76 3.16 -3.96
C GLU A 31 1.48 2.06 -3.18
N ALA A 32 0.74 1.48 -2.25
CA ALA A 32 1.15 0.27 -1.56
C ALA A 32 -0.11 -0.45 -1.09
N THR A 33 0.06 -1.75 -0.84
CA THR A 33 -0.93 -2.55 -0.12
C THR A 33 -0.40 -2.84 1.27
N VAL A 34 -1.25 -2.66 2.28
CA VAL A 34 -0.93 -3.11 3.64
C VAL A 34 -1.77 -4.35 3.95
N LEU A 35 -1.11 -5.36 4.47
CA LEU A 35 -1.69 -6.63 4.88
C LEU A 35 -1.91 -6.62 6.39
N ILE A 36 -3.10 -7.01 6.78
CA ILE A 36 -3.58 -7.01 8.16
C ILE A 36 -4.07 -8.42 8.46
N ASP A 37 -3.44 -9.07 9.42
CA ASP A 37 -3.74 -10.45 9.75
C ASP A 37 -5.11 -10.55 10.46
N LYS A 38 -5.97 -11.45 9.98
CA LYS A 38 -7.36 -11.56 10.47
C LYS A 38 -7.44 -12.07 11.91
N GLU A 39 -6.48 -12.88 12.34
CA GLU A 39 -6.51 -13.55 13.65
C GLU A 39 -5.68 -12.82 14.71
N SER A 40 -4.51 -12.32 14.34
CA SER A 40 -3.58 -11.63 15.24
C SER A 40 -3.76 -10.12 15.28
N GLN A 41 -4.49 -9.52 14.32
CA GLN A 41 -4.80 -8.08 14.30
C GLN A 41 -6.30 -7.78 14.02
N PRO A 42 -7.25 -8.50 14.65
CA PRO A 42 -8.68 -8.28 14.40
C PRO A 42 -9.11 -6.84 14.68
N GLU A 43 -8.53 -6.19 15.70
CA GLU A 43 -8.86 -4.81 16.05
C GLU A 43 -8.45 -3.81 14.97
N VAL A 44 -7.44 -4.13 14.16
CA VAL A 44 -7.01 -3.29 13.04
C VAL A 44 -7.98 -3.45 11.88
N VAL A 45 -8.45 -4.67 11.62
CA VAL A 45 -9.50 -4.96 10.62
C VAL A 45 -10.78 -4.20 10.99
N GLU A 46 -11.27 -4.36 12.22
CA GLU A 46 -12.48 -3.68 12.70
C GLU A 46 -12.35 -2.15 12.62
N LYS A 47 -11.18 -1.62 12.95
CA LYS A 47 -10.90 -0.18 12.84
C LYS A 47 -10.99 0.33 11.40
N VAL A 48 -10.49 -0.43 10.44
CA VAL A 48 -10.56 -0.09 9.01
C VAL A 48 -12.02 -0.11 8.55
N GLU A 49 -12.76 -1.17 8.89
CA GLU A 49 -14.17 -1.31 8.52
C GLU A 49 -15.06 -0.21 9.12
N ALA A 50 -14.87 0.09 10.40
CA ALA A 50 -15.58 1.16 11.09
C ALA A 50 -15.29 2.53 10.45
N ALA A 51 -14.03 2.83 10.13
CA ALA A 51 -13.65 4.07 9.47
C ALA A 51 -14.21 4.18 8.05
N MET A 52 -14.27 3.07 7.29
CA MET A 52 -14.93 3.02 5.99
C MET A 52 -16.43 3.30 6.12
N GLN A 53 -17.11 2.69 7.08
CA GLN A 53 -18.54 2.88 7.31
C GLN A 53 -18.84 4.32 7.75
N GLU A 54 -18.04 4.87 8.68
CA GLU A 54 -18.16 6.26 9.13
C GLU A 54 -17.98 7.24 7.96
N PHE A 55 -16.95 7.04 7.14
CA PHE A 55 -16.73 7.85 5.94
C PHE A 55 -17.94 7.82 5.00
N LEU A 56 -18.53 6.65 4.76
CA LEU A 56 -19.68 6.49 3.88
C LEU A 56 -20.95 7.13 4.47
N ILE A 57 -21.22 6.95 5.76
CA ILE A 57 -22.34 7.59 6.45
C ILE A 57 -22.18 9.11 6.37
N ASN A 58 -20.98 9.64 6.63
CA ASN A 58 -20.71 11.07 6.51
C ASN A 58 -20.88 11.58 5.07
N LYS A 59 -20.51 10.77 4.07
CA LYS A 59 -20.63 11.14 2.64
C LYS A 59 -22.08 11.12 2.14
N PHE A 60 -22.88 10.15 2.55
CA PHE A 60 -24.25 9.93 2.06
C PHE A 60 -25.35 10.35 3.05
N GLY A 61 -24.97 10.75 4.25
CA GLY A 61 -25.84 11.22 5.34
C GLY A 61 -26.45 10.13 6.22
N SER A 62 -26.46 8.87 5.77
CA SER A 62 -26.97 7.71 6.52
C SER A 62 -26.60 6.42 5.82
N GLU A 63 -26.54 5.31 6.56
CA GLU A 63 -26.26 3.98 6.00
C GLU A 63 -27.25 3.57 4.91
N ALA A 64 -28.55 3.86 5.10
CA ALA A 64 -29.60 3.53 4.13
C ALA A 64 -29.45 4.25 2.76
N LYS A 65 -28.65 5.32 2.70
CA LYS A 65 -28.38 6.09 1.47
C LYS A 65 -27.11 5.65 0.75
N ILE A 66 -26.33 4.74 1.33
CA ILE A 66 -25.13 4.20 0.69
C ILE A 66 -25.56 3.40 -0.56
N PRO A 67 -25.00 3.70 -1.74
CA PRO A 67 -25.37 2.99 -2.96
C PRO A 67 -25.07 1.49 -2.85
N LYS A 68 -26.07 0.63 -3.13
CA LYS A 68 -25.87 -0.83 -3.16
C LYS A 68 -24.84 -1.30 -4.20
N SER A 69 -24.62 -0.49 -5.25
CA SER A 69 -23.61 -0.74 -6.28
C SER A 69 -22.21 -0.25 -5.90
N LEU A 70 -22.02 0.33 -4.71
CA LEU A 70 -20.73 0.79 -4.22
C LEU A 70 -19.79 -0.41 -4.02
N LYS A 71 -18.66 -0.39 -4.71
CA LYS A 71 -17.60 -1.40 -4.54
C LYS A 71 -16.58 -0.92 -3.53
N ARG A 72 -16.23 -1.75 -2.55
CA ARG A 72 -15.19 -1.49 -1.54
C ARG A 72 -13.82 -1.99 -2.03
N THR A 73 -13.36 -1.52 -3.19
CA THR A 73 -12.19 -2.10 -3.87
C THR A 73 -10.85 -1.88 -3.15
N CYS A 74 -10.77 -0.91 -2.24
CA CYS A 74 -9.55 -0.71 -1.46
C CYS A 74 -9.31 -1.80 -0.42
N PHE A 75 -10.35 -2.45 0.12
CA PHE A 75 -10.22 -3.42 1.21
C PHE A 75 -10.76 -4.78 0.77
N GLN A 76 -9.86 -5.73 0.52
CA GLN A 76 -10.18 -7.02 -0.06
C GLN A 76 -9.67 -8.16 0.83
N ASP A 77 -10.35 -9.29 0.75
CA ASP A 77 -9.91 -10.53 1.38
C ASP A 77 -8.67 -11.07 0.64
N GLY A 78 -7.57 -11.24 1.36
CA GLY A 78 -6.30 -11.75 0.85
C GLY A 78 -6.38 -13.20 0.37
N ASP A 79 -7.26 -14.02 0.94
CA ASP A 79 -7.46 -15.43 0.53
C ASP A 79 -8.05 -15.54 -0.88
N THR A 80 -8.55 -14.43 -1.45
CA THR A 80 -9.01 -14.37 -2.84
C THR A 80 -7.89 -14.06 -3.84
N LYS A 81 -6.65 -13.91 -3.36
CA LYS A 81 -5.47 -13.55 -4.15
C LYS A 81 -4.41 -14.64 -4.05
N ASP A 82 -3.74 -14.89 -5.16
CA ASP A 82 -2.63 -15.84 -5.26
C ASP A 82 -1.31 -15.06 -5.17
N TYR A 83 -1.01 -14.53 -3.98
CA TYR A 83 0.22 -13.78 -3.70
C TYR A 83 0.83 -14.24 -2.37
N ASP A 84 2.16 -14.29 -2.31
CA ASP A 84 2.87 -14.64 -1.09
C ASP A 84 2.50 -13.73 0.09
N GLY A 85 2.21 -14.36 1.22
CA GLY A 85 1.86 -13.70 2.47
C GLY A 85 0.45 -13.09 2.52
N TYR A 86 -0.43 -13.37 1.55
CA TYR A 86 -1.83 -12.90 1.57
C TYR A 86 -2.79 -13.86 2.28
N GLU A 87 -2.38 -15.11 2.52
CA GLU A 87 -3.17 -16.09 3.28
C GLU A 87 -3.51 -15.53 4.67
N ASN A 88 -4.78 -15.64 5.05
CA ASN A 88 -5.33 -15.13 6.31
C ASN A 88 -5.16 -13.61 6.53
N GLN A 89 -4.88 -12.85 5.47
CA GLN A 89 -4.76 -11.39 5.54
C GLN A 89 -5.99 -10.68 4.96
N MET A 90 -6.28 -9.50 5.49
CA MET A 90 -7.04 -8.47 4.78
C MET A 90 -6.05 -7.52 4.10
N ALA A 91 -6.27 -7.27 2.81
CA ALA A 91 -5.43 -6.41 1.99
C ALA A 91 -6.08 -5.05 1.78
N LEU A 92 -5.46 -3.99 2.31
CA LEU A 92 -5.86 -2.61 2.08
C LEU A 92 -4.92 -1.95 1.06
N LYS A 93 -5.40 -1.75 -0.17
CA LYS A 93 -4.70 -0.99 -1.22
C LYS A 93 -4.98 0.51 -1.07
N ALA A 94 -3.93 1.30 -0.93
CA ALA A 94 -3.99 2.75 -0.85
C ALA A 94 -3.02 3.40 -1.83
N GLY A 95 -3.43 4.50 -2.47
CA GLY A 95 -2.57 5.20 -3.41
C GLY A 95 -2.94 6.65 -3.64
N ASN A 96 -1.93 7.48 -3.93
CA ASN A 96 -2.05 8.92 -4.07
C ASN A 96 -1.18 9.45 -5.22
N ASN A 97 -1.59 10.56 -5.83
CA ASN A 97 -0.79 11.23 -6.85
C ASN A 97 0.42 11.95 -6.23
N SER A 98 0.27 12.45 -5.00
CA SER A 98 1.35 13.04 -4.22
C SER A 98 2.16 11.96 -3.53
N ARG A 99 3.49 12.15 -3.48
CA ARG A 99 4.41 11.24 -2.76
C ARG A 99 4.04 11.19 -1.28
N PRO A 100 3.85 10.00 -0.67
CA PRO A 100 3.58 9.88 0.75
C PRO A 100 4.81 10.28 1.57
N THR A 101 4.60 10.68 2.82
CA THR A 101 5.69 10.83 3.79
C THR A 101 6.28 9.45 4.11
N VAL A 102 7.59 9.27 3.98
CA VAL A 102 8.27 8.01 4.32
C VAL A 102 9.35 8.31 5.35
N ILE A 103 9.24 7.69 6.53
CA ILE A 103 10.10 7.98 7.68
C ILE A 103 10.50 6.73 8.45
N ASP A 104 11.59 6.83 9.19
CA ASP A 104 12.07 5.79 10.10
C ASP A 104 11.41 5.88 11.49
N ARG A 105 11.72 4.94 12.38
CA ARG A 105 11.25 4.83 13.77
C ARG A 105 11.50 6.13 14.55
N ASN A 106 12.63 6.79 14.31
CA ASN A 106 13.02 8.07 14.91
C ASN A 106 12.42 9.31 14.22
N LYS A 107 11.57 9.13 13.20
CA LYS A 107 10.96 10.17 12.35
C LYS A 107 11.92 10.88 11.39
N SER A 108 13.14 10.38 11.22
CA SER A 108 14.01 10.83 10.14
C SER A 108 13.41 10.42 8.78
N PRO A 109 13.56 11.26 7.75
CA PRO A 109 13.12 10.90 6.40
C PRO A 109 13.92 9.70 5.88
N ILE A 110 13.25 8.83 5.12
CA ILE A 110 13.87 7.71 4.38
C ILE A 110 13.78 8.02 2.88
N THR A 111 14.86 7.79 2.14
CA THR A 111 14.93 7.85 0.68
C THR A 111 14.92 6.45 0.07
N GLU A 112 14.88 6.39 -1.27
CA GLU A 112 14.93 5.12 -2.00
C GLU A 112 16.27 4.40 -1.77
N ASP A 113 17.37 5.15 -1.73
CA ASP A 113 18.75 4.64 -1.59
C ASP A 113 19.03 3.99 -0.21
N ASP A 114 18.24 4.33 0.81
CA ASP A 114 18.40 3.77 2.16
C ASP A 114 18.04 2.26 2.22
N ASN A 115 17.25 1.75 1.26
CA ASN A 115 16.79 0.35 1.20
C ASN A 115 16.10 -0.19 2.48
N VAL A 116 15.62 0.70 3.36
CA VAL A 116 14.95 0.34 4.63
C VAL A 116 13.51 -0.15 4.41
N ILE A 117 12.82 0.39 3.40
CA ILE A 117 11.43 0.01 3.10
C ILE A 117 11.42 -0.94 1.90
N TYR A 118 10.96 -2.18 2.13
CA TYR A 118 10.86 -3.22 1.12
C TYR A 118 9.55 -4.01 1.26
N ALA A 119 9.18 -4.79 0.24
CA ALA A 119 8.00 -5.64 0.28
C ALA A 119 8.20 -6.74 1.34
N GLY A 120 7.30 -6.84 2.31
CA GLY A 120 7.37 -7.79 3.41
C GLY A 120 7.76 -7.18 4.76
N CYS A 121 8.34 -5.97 4.79
CA CYS A 121 8.64 -5.27 6.04
C CYS A 121 7.35 -4.82 6.77
N TYR A 122 7.47 -4.51 8.06
CA TYR A 122 6.35 -3.99 8.87
C TYR A 122 6.43 -2.48 9.02
N VAL A 123 5.29 -1.83 8.86
CA VAL A 123 5.15 -0.37 8.90
C VAL A 123 3.95 0.10 9.70
N ASN A 124 3.98 1.36 10.12
CA ASN A 124 2.76 2.09 10.42
C ASN A 124 2.33 2.85 9.15
N ALA A 125 1.06 2.79 8.78
CA ALA A 125 0.55 3.45 7.58
C ALA A 125 -0.57 4.43 7.96
N ILE A 126 -0.54 5.64 7.37
CA ILE A 126 -1.63 6.61 7.48
C ILE A 126 -2.38 6.63 6.16
N VAL A 127 -3.67 6.34 6.23
CA VAL A 127 -4.57 6.30 5.08
C VAL A 127 -5.79 7.18 5.29
N ASP A 128 -6.37 7.68 4.21
CA ASP A 128 -7.64 8.44 4.21
C ASP A 128 -8.56 7.92 3.12
N PHE A 129 -9.84 7.76 3.42
CA PHE A 129 -10.80 7.21 2.47
C PHE A 129 -11.38 8.29 1.55
N TRP A 130 -11.69 7.89 0.33
CA TRP A 130 -12.38 8.74 -0.62
C TRP A 130 -13.32 7.95 -1.52
N TYR A 131 -14.38 8.64 -1.95
CA TYR A 131 -15.38 8.08 -2.85
C TYR A 131 -15.12 8.53 -4.28
N SER A 132 -15.11 7.58 -5.20
CA SER A 132 -15.05 7.80 -6.64
C SER A 132 -16.37 7.43 -7.29
N ASP A 133 -16.83 8.26 -8.23
CA ASP A 133 -17.97 7.98 -9.10
C ASP A 133 -17.52 8.19 -10.55
N HIS A 134 -16.88 7.16 -11.11
CA HIS A 134 -16.32 7.25 -12.45
C HIS A 134 -17.20 6.52 -13.46
N ALA A 135 -17.50 7.13 -14.61
CA ALA A 135 -18.41 6.57 -15.61
C ALA A 135 -18.02 5.15 -16.08
N LYS A 136 -16.71 4.83 -16.11
CA LYS A 136 -16.21 3.48 -16.47
C LYS A 136 -15.99 2.54 -15.27
N GLY A 137 -15.70 3.09 -14.09
CA GLY A 137 -15.34 2.30 -12.89
C GLY A 137 -16.51 2.06 -11.93
N GLY A 138 -17.60 2.82 -12.13
CA GLY A 138 -18.71 2.90 -11.22
C GLY A 138 -18.35 3.60 -9.92
N LYS A 139 -19.16 3.32 -8.91
CA LYS A 139 -19.07 3.86 -7.56
C LYS A 139 -18.09 3.03 -6.74
N GLN A 140 -17.02 3.64 -6.26
CA GLN A 140 -15.96 2.93 -5.53
C GLN A 140 -15.56 3.67 -4.27
N LEU A 141 -15.30 2.91 -3.21
CA LEU A 141 -14.56 3.38 -2.05
C LEU A 141 -13.09 3.01 -2.23
N LEU A 142 -12.25 4.03 -2.19
CA LEU A 142 -10.81 3.94 -2.39
C LEU A 142 -10.08 4.57 -1.18
N ALA A 143 -8.78 4.29 -1.06
CA ALA A 143 -7.94 4.85 0.00
C ALA A 143 -6.76 5.62 -0.60
N ASN A 144 -6.42 6.76 0.02
CA ASN A 144 -5.22 7.53 -0.25
C ASN A 144 -4.14 7.12 0.74
N LEU A 145 -2.93 6.90 0.25
CA LEU A 145 -1.75 6.72 1.08
C LEU A 145 -1.14 8.09 1.40
N LEU A 146 -1.03 8.41 2.69
CA LEU A 146 -0.53 9.71 3.15
C LEU A 146 0.87 9.60 3.74
N GLY A 147 1.16 8.52 4.45
CA GLY A 147 2.48 8.30 5.01
C GLY A 147 2.72 6.88 5.48
N VAL A 148 4.00 6.51 5.53
CA VAL A 148 4.53 5.22 5.94
C VAL A 148 5.68 5.46 6.90
N GLN A 149 5.67 4.75 8.03
CA GLN A 149 6.76 4.73 8.98
C GLN A 149 7.29 3.31 9.14
N PHE A 150 8.60 3.11 8.96
CA PHE A 150 9.24 1.82 9.21
C PHE A 150 9.10 1.42 10.69
N VAL A 151 8.77 0.16 10.94
CA VAL A 151 8.64 -0.40 12.30
C VAL A 151 9.67 -1.49 12.54
N LYS A 152 9.70 -2.52 11.69
CA LYS A 152 10.62 -3.64 11.82
C LYS A 152 10.76 -4.40 10.51
N ASP A 153 11.84 -5.14 10.42
CA ASP A 153 12.08 -6.11 9.36
C ASP A 153 11.06 -7.25 9.41
N GLY A 154 10.81 -7.80 8.24
CA GLY A 154 9.97 -8.97 8.02
C GLY A 154 10.58 -9.83 6.93
N GLU A 155 10.00 -11.00 6.70
CA GLU A 155 10.41 -11.83 5.57
C GLU A 155 10.04 -11.09 4.27
N SER A 156 11.04 -10.88 3.42
CA SER A 156 10.88 -10.18 2.15
C SER A 156 9.95 -10.98 1.25
N PHE A 157 8.97 -10.31 0.65
CA PHE A 157 8.23 -10.92 -0.45
C PHE A 157 9.14 -10.96 -1.66
N SER A 158 9.14 -12.08 -2.38
CA SER A 158 9.87 -12.20 -3.63
C SER A 158 9.30 -11.17 -4.62
N ALA A 159 9.91 -9.99 -4.67
CA ALA A 159 9.80 -9.14 -5.84
C ALA A 159 10.63 -9.82 -6.93
N SER A 160 10.01 -10.11 -8.07
CA SER A 160 10.74 -10.43 -9.30
C SER A 160 11.71 -9.29 -9.59
N GLY A 161 12.98 -9.45 -9.22
CA GLY A 161 14.01 -8.42 -9.28
C GLY A 161 14.62 -8.13 -7.90
N GLY A 162 15.34 -9.11 -7.36
CA GLY A 162 16.38 -8.83 -6.37
C GLY A 162 17.58 -8.15 -7.04
N ASP A 163 18.50 -7.64 -6.24
CA ASP A 163 19.82 -7.23 -6.72
C ASP A 163 20.47 -8.43 -7.42
N CYS A 164 20.65 -8.31 -8.74
CA CYS A 164 21.29 -9.33 -9.57
C CYS A 164 22.75 -8.96 -9.86
N THR A 165 23.36 -8.07 -9.06
CA THR A 165 24.76 -7.68 -9.23
C THR A 165 25.66 -8.91 -9.22
N ASP A 166 25.38 -9.88 -8.34
CA ASP A 166 26.09 -11.17 -8.29
C ASP A 166 25.83 -12.10 -9.49
N GLU A 167 24.84 -11.79 -10.36
CA GLU A 167 24.59 -12.52 -11.62
C GLU A 167 25.32 -11.92 -12.83
N PHE A 168 25.96 -10.75 -12.68
CA PHE A 168 26.79 -10.16 -13.73
C PHE A 168 28.26 -10.53 -13.54
N ASP A 169 28.91 -10.99 -14.60
CA ASP A 169 30.37 -11.13 -14.64
C ASP A 169 31.04 -9.75 -14.68
N GLU A 170 32.21 -9.63 -14.05
CA GLU A 170 33.05 -8.43 -14.14
C GLU A 170 33.52 -8.24 -15.59
N VAL A 171 33.21 -7.07 -16.18
CA VAL A 171 33.65 -6.72 -17.53
C VAL A 171 34.88 -5.82 -17.41
N GLU A 172 36.05 -6.38 -17.66
CA GLU A 172 37.27 -5.59 -17.89
C GLU A 172 37.16 -4.90 -19.26
N VAL A 173 37.04 -3.58 -19.24
CA VAL A 173 37.13 -2.75 -20.45
C VAL A 173 38.61 -2.48 -20.71
N ASP A 174 39.17 -3.11 -21.74
CA ASP A 174 40.53 -2.84 -22.19
C ASP A 174 40.56 -1.46 -22.86
N ASP A 175 41.25 -0.50 -22.22
CA ASP A 175 41.38 0.90 -22.63
C ASP A 175 42.39 1.05 -23.79
N GLU A 176 42.31 0.19 -24.80
CA GLU A 176 43.00 0.35 -26.08
C GLU A 176 41.96 0.32 -27.20
N GLU A 177 41.57 1.50 -27.69
CA GLU A 177 41.37 1.87 -29.11
C GLU A 177 40.74 3.28 -29.19
N PHE A 178 41.62 4.30 -29.16
CA PHE A 178 41.40 5.63 -29.73
C PHE A 178 42.22 5.77 -31.02
#